data_AF-A0A3B9WD39-F1
#
_entry.id   AF-A0A3B9WD39-F1
#
_cell.length_a   1.000
_cell.length_b   1.000
_cell.length_c   1.000
_cell.angle_alpha   90.00
_cell.angle_beta   90.00
_cell.angle_gamma   90.00
#
_symmetry.space_group_name_H-M   'P 1'
#
loop_
_entity.id
_entity.type
_entity.pdbx_description
1 polymer ?
#
loop_
_entity_poly.entity_id
_entity_poly.type
_entity_poly.pdbx_seq_one_letter_code
_entity_poly.pdbx_strand_id
1 'polypeptide(L)'
;LVGGDLGRGAELSITATVLGRCETAPVLRSGAGAGGVLVHAGVLGLAAAGLAVLEGAVPEASGALTGPERRMLVEAQLRPQPPVPAGPALARAGATAMLDVSDGLLRDARRIARAGGV
;
A
#
# COMPACT_ATOMS: atom_id res chain seq x y z
N LEU A 1 11.52 -6.10 16.62
CA LEU A 1 11.66 -4.76 17.24
C LEU A 1 13.00 -4.71 17.95
N VAL A 2 13.83 -3.69 17.71
CA VAL A 2 15.19 -3.60 18.29
C VAL A 2 15.37 -2.39 19.23
N GLY A 3 14.34 -1.56 19.39
CA GLY A 3 14.35 -0.39 20.24
C GLY A 3 13.05 0.42 20.09
N GLY A 4 12.91 1.45 20.92
CA GLY A 4 11.78 2.37 20.94
C GLY A 4 11.77 3.22 22.22
N ASP A 5 10.86 4.18 22.28
CA ASP A 5 10.60 5.00 23.47
C ASP A 5 9.09 5.25 23.60
N LEU A 6 8.64 5.59 24.80
CA LEU A 6 7.24 5.90 25.10
C LEU A 6 7.13 7.28 25.76
N GLY A 7 6.27 8.13 25.19
CA GLY A 7 5.95 9.45 25.74
C GLY A 7 4.47 9.56 26.14
N ARG A 8 4.15 10.60 26.92
CA ARG A 8 2.77 11.01 27.18
C ARG A 8 2.36 12.12 26.21
N GLY A 9 1.10 12.14 25.81
CA GLY A 9 0.53 13.17 24.95
C GLY A 9 -0.98 13.27 25.14
N ALA A 10 -1.57 14.35 24.63
CA ALA A 10 -3.03 14.50 24.59
C ALA A 10 -3.68 13.52 23.61
N GLU A 11 -2.93 13.10 22.58
CA GLU A 11 -3.36 12.19 21.53
C GLU A 11 -2.45 10.96 21.45
N LEU A 12 -2.99 9.84 20.96
CA LEU A 12 -2.20 8.65 20.64
C LEU A 12 -1.45 8.87 19.31
N SER A 13 -0.12 8.74 19.35
CA SER A 13 0.72 8.77 18.14
C SER A 13 1.62 7.54 18.10
N ILE A 14 1.72 6.92 16.93
CA ILE A 14 2.55 5.73 16.68
C ILE A 14 3.51 6.08 15.55
N THR A 15 4.81 6.06 15.85
CA THR A 15 5.87 6.26 14.85
C THR A 15 6.76 5.02 14.82
N ALA A 16 7.08 4.55 13.63
CA ALA A 16 7.97 3.42 13.43
C ALA A 16 9.07 3.76 12.43
N THR A 17 10.28 3.29 12.71
CA THR A 17 11.40 3.30 11.76
C THR A 17 11.70 1.87 11.36
N VAL A 18 11.71 1.60 10.06
CA VAL A 18 12.02 0.28 9.51
C VAL A 18 13.37 0.35 8.82
N LEU A 19 14.28 -0.56 9.19
CA LEU A 19 15.57 -0.73 8.53
C LEU A 19 15.48 -1.97 7.64
N GLY A 20 15.88 -1.81 6.39
CA GLY A 20 15.98 -2.89 5.40
C GLY A 20 17.31 -2.84 4.68
N ARG A 21 17.65 -3.94 4.01
CA ARG A 21 18.84 -4.05 3.17
C ARG A 21 18.42 -4.51 1.78
N CYS A 22 19.01 -3.92 0.75
CA CYS A 22 18.87 -4.41 -0.62
C CYS A 22 20.03 -5.36 -0.93
N GLU A 23 19.73 -6.50 -1.54
CA GLU A 23 20.73 -7.42 -2.08
C GLU A 23 21.37 -6.87 -3.36
N THR A 24 20.59 -6.09 -4.12
CA THR A 24 20.99 -5.40 -5.36
C THR A 24 20.84 -3.88 -5.20
N ALA A 25 21.16 -3.11 -6.24
CA ALA A 25 20.80 -1.69 -6.29
C ALA A 25 19.29 -1.52 -6.06
N PRO A 26 18.85 -0.48 -5.31
CA PRO A 26 17.44 -0.23 -5.08
C PRO A 26 16.76 0.21 -6.38
N VAL A 27 15.54 -0.27 -6.59
CA VAL A 27 14.70 0.21 -7.69
C VAL A 27 13.99 1.48 -7.21
N LEU A 28 14.43 2.62 -7.73
CA LEU A 28 13.93 3.94 -7.36
C LEU A 28 12.70 4.32 -8.18
N ARG A 29 11.94 5.32 -7.72
CA ARG A 29 10.81 5.87 -8.49
C ARG A 29 11.23 6.53 -9.81
N SER A 30 12.45 7.05 -9.85
CA SER A 30 12.97 7.85 -10.96
C SER A 30 13.45 7.06 -12.17
N GLY A 31 13.40 5.72 -12.14
CA GLY A 31 13.73 4.89 -13.29
C GLY A 31 12.56 4.66 -14.26
N ALA A 32 11.43 5.33 -14.07
CA ALA A 32 10.29 5.23 -14.98
C ALA A 32 10.63 5.89 -16.32
N GLY A 33 10.24 5.25 -17.43
CA GLY A 33 10.54 5.71 -18.77
C GLY A 33 9.39 5.42 -19.74
N ALA A 34 9.38 6.14 -20.87
CA ALA A 34 8.36 5.97 -21.90
C ALA A 34 8.43 4.59 -22.55
N GLY A 35 7.29 4.04 -22.95
CA GLY A 35 7.20 2.71 -23.58
C GLY A 35 7.28 1.53 -22.61
N GLY A 36 7.40 1.79 -21.30
CA GLY A 36 7.32 0.76 -20.26
C GLY A 36 5.90 0.23 -20.02
N VAL A 37 5.80 -0.89 -19.32
CA VAL A 37 4.53 -1.47 -18.86
C VAL A 37 4.32 -1.12 -17.39
N LEU A 38 3.12 -0.60 -17.08
CA LEU A 38 2.70 -0.38 -15.69
C LEU A 38 2.04 -1.64 -15.14
N VAL A 39 2.53 -2.12 -14.00
CA VAL A 39 2.04 -3.32 -13.32
C VAL A 39 1.65 -2.98 -11.89
N HIS A 40 0.53 -3.54 -11.42
CA HIS A 40 0.12 -3.47 -10.02
C HIS A 40 0.11 -4.88 -9.42
N ALA A 41 0.67 -5.04 -8.21
CA ALA A 41 0.66 -6.31 -7.49
C ALA A 41 -0.47 -6.32 -6.44
N GLY A 42 -1.44 -7.23 -6.61
CA GLY A 42 -2.57 -7.39 -5.70
C GLY A 42 -3.85 -6.70 -6.17
N VAL A 43 -4.78 -6.49 -5.24
CA VAL A 43 -6.14 -5.98 -5.50
C VAL A 43 -6.29 -4.56 -4.96
N LEU A 44 -6.75 -3.64 -5.80
CA LEU A 44 -7.03 -2.26 -5.41
C LEU A 44 -8.43 -2.11 -4.81
N GLY A 45 -8.59 -1.12 -3.92
CA GLY A 45 -9.91 -0.68 -3.42
C GLY A 45 -10.45 -1.43 -2.20
N LEU A 46 -9.87 -2.57 -1.81
CA LEU A 46 -10.34 -3.33 -0.64
C LEU A 46 -10.25 -2.51 0.66
N ALA A 47 -9.13 -1.83 0.87
CA ALA A 47 -8.92 -0.95 2.03
C ALA A 47 -9.95 0.19 2.07
N ALA A 48 -10.16 0.88 0.94
CA ALA A 48 -11.16 1.94 0.83
C ALA A 48 -12.59 1.44 1.09
N ALA A 49 -12.95 0.25 0.59
CA ALA A 49 -14.23 -0.38 0.88
C ALA A 49 -14.36 -0.80 2.36
N GLY A 50 -13.28 -1.28 2.98
CA GLY A 50 -13.20 -1.56 4.41
C GLY A 50 -13.39 -0.32 5.27
N LEU A 51 -12.78 0.80 4.87
CA LEU A 51 -12.98 2.09 5.51
C LEU A 51 -14.44 2.54 5.42
N ALA A 52 -15.06 2.45 4.24
CA ALA A 52 -16.48 2.79 4.06
C ALA A 52 -17.39 1.92 4.95
N VAL A 53 -17.05 0.64 5.16
CA VAL A 53 -17.75 -0.23 6.11
C VAL A 53 -17.59 0.26 7.55
N LEU A 54 -16.37 0.61 7.97
CA LEU A 54 -16.05 1.10 9.32
C LEU A 54 -16.71 2.46 9.63
N GLU A 55 -16.82 3.32 8.62
CA GLU A 55 -17.48 4.63 8.70
C GLU A 55 -19.01 4.53 8.61
N GLY A 56 -19.56 3.33 8.43
CA GLY A 56 -21.01 3.10 8.39
C GLY A 56 -21.69 3.43 7.05
N ALA A 57 -20.92 3.71 5.99
CA ALA A 57 -21.46 3.98 4.66
C ALA A 57 -22.12 2.74 4.01
N VAL A 58 -21.83 1.54 4.51
CA VAL A 58 -22.47 0.28 4.09
C VAL A 58 -23.16 -0.38 5.30
N PRO A 59 -24.41 0.01 5.64
CA PRO A 59 -25.13 -0.51 6.79
C PRO A 59 -25.37 -2.02 6.69
N GLU A 60 -25.35 -2.75 7.80
CA GLU A 60 -25.65 -4.19 7.83
C GLU A 60 -27.05 -4.52 7.31
N ALA A 61 -28.03 -3.70 7.65
CA ALA A 61 -29.42 -3.86 7.22
C ALA A 61 -29.62 -3.77 5.70
N SER A 62 -28.66 -3.21 4.95
CA SER A 62 -28.74 -3.13 3.48
C SER A 62 -28.66 -4.50 2.80
N GLY A 63 -28.12 -5.52 3.47
CA GLY A 63 -27.86 -6.83 2.86
C GLY A 63 -26.86 -6.81 1.71
N ALA A 64 -26.16 -5.69 1.47
CA ALA A 64 -25.25 -5.53 0.34
C ALA A 64 -23.97 -6.38 0.44
N LEU A 65 -23.62 -6.82 1.65
CA LEU A 65 -22.46 -7.65 1.94
C LEU A 65 -22.87 -8.77 2.89
N THR A 66 -22.39 -9.98 2.63
CA THR A 66 -22.44 -11.08 3.60
C THR A 66 -21.53 -10.79 4.79
N GLY A 67 -21.78 -11.47 5.92
CA GLY A 67 -20.91 -11.37 7.11
C GLY A 67 -19.42 -11.64 6.81
N PRO A 68 -19.07 -12.70 6.05
CA PRO A 68 -17.69 -12.95 5.64
C PRO A 68 -17.07 -11.84 4.77
N GLU A 69 -17.78 -11.31 3.78
CA GLU A 69 -17.28 -10.22 2.92
C GLU A 69 -17.02 -8.94 3.72
N ARG A 70 -17.96 -8.59 4.61
CA ARG A 70 -17.81 -7.45 5.52
C ARG A 70 -16.53 -7.58 6.36
N ARG A 71 -16.31 -8.75 6.96
CA ARG A 71 -15.09 -9.01 7.75
C ARG A 71 -13.84 -8.90 6.91
N MET A 72 -13.83 -9.49 5.71
CA MET A 72 -12.68 -9.42 4.80
C MET A 72 -12.32 -7.96 4.46
N LEU A 73 -13.31 -7.12 4.17
CA LEU A 73 -13.09 -5.71 3.86
C LEU A 73 -12.55 -4.93 5.06
N VAL A 74 -13.14 -5.12 6.24
CA VAL A 74 -12.65 -4.50 7.49
C VAL A 74 -11.19 -4.89 7.77
N GLU A 75 -10.86 -6.18 7.64
CA GLU A 75 -9.49 -6.67 7.80
C GLU A 75 -8.54 -6.09 6.75
N ALA A 76 -8.98 -5.90 5.51
CA ALA A 76 -8.14 -5.28 4.48
C ALA A 76 -7.74 -3.83 4.82
N GLN A 77 -8.59 -3.10 5.54
CA GLN A 77 -8.28 -1.74 6.02
C GLN A 77 -7.46 -1.75 7.32
N LEU A 78 -7.83 -2.58 8.30
CA LEU A 78 -7.19 -2.57 9.62
C LEU A 78 -5.88 -3.36 9.67
N ARG A 79 -5.73 -4.36 8.80
CA ARG A 79 -4.60 -5.30 8.78
C ARG A 79 -4.18 -5.65 7.34
N PRO A 80 -3.76 -4.65 6.54
CA PRO A 80 -3.35 -4.86 5.16
C PRO A 80 -2.24 -5.92 5.08
N GLN A 81 -2.30 -6.77 4.05
CA GLN A 81 -1.31 -7.82 3.76
C GLN A 81 -0.53 -7.42 2.49
N PRO A 82 0.46 -6.52 2.58
CA PRO A 82 1.22 -6.09 1.41
C PRO A 82 2.04 -7.25 0.84
N PRO A 83 2.12 -7.41 -0.49
CA PRO A 83 2.90 -8.48 -1.12
C PRO A 83 4.41 -8.14 -1.12
N VAL A 84 5.02 -8.00 0.07
CA VAL A 84 6.44 -7.61 0.24
C VAL A 84 7.41 -8.43 -0.63
N PRO A 85 7.27 -9.75 -0.80
CA PRO A 85 8.15 -10.54 -1.67
C PRO A 85 8.10 -10.15 -3.16
N ALA A 86 7.04 -9.47 -3.62
CA ALA A 86 6.92 -9.04 -5.00
C ALA A 86 7.97 -7.99 -5.39
N GLY A 87 8.41 -7.13 -4.45
CA GLY A 87 9.42 -6.11 -4.73
C GLY A 87 10.74 -6.71 -5.24
N PRO A 88 11.42 -7.58 -4.45
CA PRO A 88 12.63 -8.26 -4.91
C PRO A 88 12.43 -9.12 -6.17
N ALA A 89 11.26 -9.75 -6.32
CA ALA A 89 10.95 -10.54 -7.51
C ALA A 89 10.87 -9.68 -8.78
N LEU A 90 10.19 -8.54 -8.72
CA LEU A 90 10.07 -7.57 -9.81
C LEU A 90 11.41 -6.90 -10.13
N ALA A 91 12.21 -6.58 -9.11
CA ALA A 91 13.55 -6.04 -9.31
C ALA A 91 14.43 -7.03 -10.11
N ARG A 92 14.41 -8.33 -9.77
CA ARG A 92 15.12 -9.37 -10.55
C ARG A 92 14.54 -9.57 -11.96
N ALA A 93 13.25 -9.32 -12.14
CA ALA A 93 12.58 -9.38 -13.44
C ALA A 93 12.85 -8.14 -14.32
N GLY A 94 13.61 -7.14 -13.82
CA GLY A 94 13.98 -5.95 -14.59
C GLY A 94 13.05 -4.75 -14.42
N ALA A 95 12.26 -4.69 -13.34
CA ALA A 95 11.49 -3.49 -13.04
C ALA A 95 12.42 -2.28 -12.85
N THR A 96 12.19 -1.21 -13.62
CA THR A 96 13.05 -0.02 -13.61
C THR A 96 12.59 1.03 -12.61
N ALA A 97 11.32 1.03 -12.23
CA ALA A 97 10.78 1.85 -11.15
C ALA A 97 9.70 1.12 -10.37
N MET A 98 9.62 1.42 -9.06
CA MET A 98 8.62 0.86 -8.16
C MET A 98 8.15 1.88 -7.12
N LEU A 99 6.89 1.73 -6.71
CA LEU A 99 6.24 2.48 -5.64
C LEU A 99 5.07 1.65 -5.11
N ASP A 100 4.87 1.61 -3.80
CA ASP A 100 3.65 1.07 -3.19
C ASP A 100 2.45 2.00 -3.39
N VAL A 101 1.22 1.47 -3.32
CA VAL A 101 0.00 2.27 -3.46
C VAL A 101 -0.63 2.48 -2.09
N SER A 102 -0.51 3.70 -1.55
CA SER A 102 -1.07 4.09 -0.26
C SER A 102 -2.14 5.16 -0.38
N ASP A 103 -1.97 6.10 -1.32
CA ASP A 103 -2.83 7.29 -1.44
C ASP A 103 -3.82 7.17 -2.60
N GLY A 104 -3.85 5.99 -3.22
CA GLY A 104 -4.65 5.66 -4.38
C GLY A 104 -3.86 5.67 -5.69
N LEU A 105 -4.22 4.74 -6.57
CA LEU A 105 -3.47 4.43 -7.79
C LEU A 105 -3.14 5.65 -8.63
N LEU A 106 -4.10 6.56 -8.84
CA LEU A 106 -3.87 7.76 -9.67
C LEU A 106 -2.84 8.72 -9.08
N ARG A 107 -2.81 8.88 -7.75
CA ARG A 107 -1.86 9.78 -7.09
C ARG A 107 -0.46 9.20 -7.14
N ASP A 108 -0.34 7.91 -6.85
CA ASP A 108 0.96 7.22 -6.84
C ASP A 108 1.51 6.99 -8.25
N ALA A 109 0.66 6.70 -9.24
CA ALA A 109 1.03 6.67 -10.65
C ALA A 109 1.56 8.03 -11.14
N ARG A 110 0.98 9.15 -10.69
CA ARG A 110 1.52 10.48 -11.01
C ARG A 110 2.86 10.74 -10.32
N ARG A 111 3.07 10.23 -9.10
CA ARG A 111 4.35 10.37 -8.40
C ARG A 111 5.47 9.62 -9.11
N ILE A 112 5.21 8.39 -9.57
CA ILE A 112 6.23 7.62 -10.31
C ILE A 112 6.51 8.25 -11.67
N ALA A 113 5.48 8.70 -12.40
CA ALA A 113 5.63 9.38 -13.69
C ALA A 113 6.47 10.66 -13.58
N ARG A 114 6.12 11.55 -12.63
CA ARG A 114 6.88 12.78 -12.34
C ARG A 114 8.32 12.50 -11.95
N ALA A 115 8.58 11.45 -11.16
CA ALA A 115 9.93 11.09 -10.76
C ALA A 115 10.80 10.63 -11.94
N GLY A 116 10.19 9.96 -12.94
CA GLY A 116 10.87 9.53 -14.17
C GLY A 116 10.86 10.56 -15.31
N GLY A 117 10.15 11.68 -15.16
CA GLY A 117 10.03 12.70 -16.19
C GLY A 117 9.14 12.29 -17.37
N VAL A 118 8.13 11.44 -17.13
CA VAL A 118 7.16 10.95 -18.12
C VAL A 118 5.72 11.32 -17.77
#